data_AF-A0AAE4NTX3-F1
#
_entry.id   AF-A0AAE4NTX3-F1
#
_cell.length_a   1.000
_cell.length_b   1.000
_cell.length_c   1.000
_cell.angle_alpha   90.00
_cell.angle_beta   90.00
_cell.angle_gamma   90.00
#
_symmetry.space_group_name_H-M   'P 1'
#
loop_
_entity.id
_entity.type
_entity.pdbx_description
1 polymer ?
#
loop_
_entity_poly.entity_id
_entity_poly.type
_entity_poly.pdbx_seq_one_letter_code
_entity_poly.pdbx_strand_id
1 'polypeptide(L)'
;MRRLYSIIPLIPAVYMLYTVSSWSLLLLPLALTGIHWHFFGMLYLIGVGAVLIYKNVGGVYGLSVIILALLAVELGQMDREKAPLEHYAVMVLSASLSIPAYVMMRAIAPLFPRLEITGIAVGIVLALYAFTKLAGES
;
A
#
# COMPACT_ATOMS: atom_id res chain seq x y z
N MET A 1 2.53 22.90 17.50
CA MET A 1 3.17 22.71 16.19
C MET A 1 2.46 21.59 15.45
N ARG A 2 1.94 21.85 14.24
CA ARG A 2 1.43 20.77 13.37
C ARG A 2 2.63 19.89 13.00
N ARG A 3 2.59 18.62 13.40
CA ARG A 3 3.55 17.60 12.96
C ARG A 3 3.19 17.29 11.49
N LEU A 4 4.19 17.34 10.62
CA LEU A 4 4.06 17.08 9.18
C LEU A 4 4.94 15.88 8.81
N TYR A 5 4.91 14.84 9.64
CA TYR A 5 5.73 13.65 9.41
C TYR A 5 5.29 12.91 8.14
N SER A 6 4.02 13.07 7.74
CA SER A 6 3.45 12.61 6.47
C SER A 6 4.13 13.12 5.20
N ILE A 7 4.78 14.30 5.24
CA ILE A 7 5.47 14.85 4.06
C ILE A 7 6.74 14.05 3.73
N ILE A 8 7.39 13.49 4.75
CA ILE A 8 8.66 12.77 4.63
C ILE A 8 8.54 11.55 3.69
N PRO A 9 7.56 10.63 3.85
CA PRO A 9 7.36 9.54 2.90
C PRO A 9 6.67 9.97 1.60
N LEU A 10 5.94 11.09 1.58
CA LEU A 10 5.24 11.55 0.38
C LEU A 10 6.19 12.00 -0.72
N ILE A 11 7.21 12.79 -0.39
CA ILE A 11 8.19 13.29 -1.37
C ILE A 11 8.85 12.14 -2.18
N PRO A 12 9.44 11.11 -1.55
CA PRO A 12 10.02 10.00 -2.29
C PRO A 12 8.97 9.16 -3.01
N ALA A 13 7.75 8.99 -2.45
CA ALA A 13 6.67 8.29 -3.15
C ALA A 13 6.33 8.97 -4.49
N VAL A 14 6.15 10.30 -4.48
CA VAL A 14 5.84 11.09 -5.67
C VAL A 14 6.99 11.06 -6.66
N TYR A 15 8.23 11.19 -6.20
CA TYR A 15 9.40 11.10 -7.05
C TYR A 15 9.51 9.73 -7.76
N MET A 16 9.36 8.64 -7.01
CA MET A 16 9.39 7.30 -7.60
C MET A 16 8.24 7.09 -8.59
N LEU A 17 7.02 7.49 -8.22
CA LEU A 17 5.87 7.43 -9.14
C LEU A 17 6.11 8.21 -10.44
N TYR A 18 6.70 9.39 -10.35
CA TYR A 18 7.04 10.20 -11.53
C TYR A 18 8.01 9.48 -12.47
N THR A 19 8.99 8.74 -11.93
CA THR A 19 9.91 7.93 -12.74
C THR A 19 9.23 6.73 -13.42
N VAL A 20 8.10 6.26 -12.89
CA VAL A 20 7.26 5.23 -13.54
C VAL A 20 6.40 5.84 -14.65
N SER A 21 5.78 6.99 -14.38
CA SER A 21 4.97 7.70 -15.38
C SER A 21 4.77 9.15 -14.99
N SER A 22 5.01 10.08 -15.91
CA SER A 22 4.71 11.50 -15.70
C SER A 22 3.23 11.77 -15.37
N TRP A 23 2.31 10.93 -15.86
CA TRP A 23 0.88 11.01 -15.58
C TRP A 23 0.53 10.72 -14.12
N SER A 24 1.43 10.07 -13.35
CA SER A 24 1.21 9.83 -11.92
C SER A 24 1.16 11.13 -11.11
N LEU A 25 1.65 12.25 -11.66
CA LEU A 25 1.54 13.57 -11.03
C LEU A 25 0.08 14.03 -10.86
N LEU A 26 -0.86 13.46 -11.62
CA LEU A 26 -2.29 13.69 -11.42
C LEU A 26 -2.78 13.15 -10.06
N LEU A 27 -2.03 12.25 -9.43
CA LEU A 27 -2.32 11.74 -8.09
C LEU A 27 -1.85 12.70 -6.98
N LEU A 28 -1.04 13.71 -7.30
CA LEU A 28 -0.45 14.63 -6.33
C LEU A 28 -1.50 15.46 -5.58
N PRO A 29 -2.53 16.04 -6.24
CA PRO A 29 -3.64 16.69 -5.54
C PRO A 29 -4.37 15.75 -4.57
N LEU A 30 -4.59 14.49 -4.97
CA LEU A 30 -5.22 13.48 -4.11
C LEU A 30 -4.33 13.15 -2.91
N ALA A 31 -3.01 13.07 -3.09
CA ALA A 31 -2.08 12.81 -2.00
C ALA A 31 -2.05 13.97 -0.98
N LEU A 32 -1.99 15.21 -1.45
CA LEU A 32 -1.98 16.40 -0.59
C LEU A 32 -3.29 16.58 0.18
N THR A 33 -4.42 16.39 -0.50
CA THR A 33 -5.74 16.40 0.15
C THR A 33 -5.91 15.19 1.07
N GLY A 34 -5.31 14.06 0.73
CA GLY A 34 -5.28 12.82 1.51
C GLY A 34 -4.65 12.97 2.89
N ILE A 35 -3.63 13.81 3.05
CA ILE A 35 -3.04 14.14 4.36
C ILE A 35 -4.10 14.74 5.30
N HIS A 36 -5.04 15.54 4.77
CA HIS A 36 -6.08 16.17 5.59
C HIS A 36 -7.34 15.30 5.73
N TRP A 37 -7.66 14.53 4.68
CA TRP A 37 -8.88 13.75 4.54
C TRP A 37 -8.55 12.33 4.11
N HIS A 38 -8.73 11.38 5.02
CA HIS A 38 -8.40 9.97 4.80
C HIS A 38 -9.06 9.37 3.56
N PHE A 39 -10.30 9.76 3.25
CA PHE A 39 -11.00 9.33 2.04
C PHE A 39 -10.19 9.62 0.75
N PHE A 40 -9.61 10.82 0.62
CA PHE A 40 -8.76 11.15 -0.52
C PHE A 40 -7.41 10.43 -0.48
N GLY A 41 -6.90 10.12 0.72
CA GLY A 41 -5.71 9.29 0.89
C GLY A 41 -5.93 7.86 0.39
N MET A 42 -7.09 7.28 0.64
CA MET A 42 -7.46 5.96 0.12
C MET A 42 -7.62 5.99 -1.41
N LEU A 43 -8.24 7.04 -1.97
CA LEU A 43 -8.29 7.22 -3.43
C LEU A 43 -6.90 7.36 -4.04
N TYR A 44 -6.00 8.07 -3.38
CA TYR A 44 -4.59 8.15 -3.77
C TYR A 44 -3.95 6.75 -3.79
N LEU A 45 -4.13 5.94 -2.74
CA LEU A 45 -3.58 4.57 -2.69
C LEU A 45 -4.13 3.67 -3.80
N ILE A 46 -5.44 3.73 -4.07
CA ILE A 46 -6.06 3.01 -5.19
C ILE A 46 -5.43 3.45 -6.51
N GLY A 47 -5.25 4.76 -6.71
CA GLY A 47 -4.61 5.31 -7.89
C GLY A 47 -3.15 4.87 -8.05
N VAL A 48 -2.37 4.86 -6.97
CA VAL A 48 -0.99 4.36 -6.95
C VAL A 48 -0.95 2.89 -7.35
N GLY A 49 -1.80 2.05 -6.75
CA GLY A 49 -1.92 0.63 -7.09
C GLY A 49 -2.28 0.43 -8.57
N ALA A 50 -3.27 1.18 -9.07
CA ALA A 50 -3.68 1.11 -10.46
C ALA A 50 -2.55 1.50 -11.44
N VAL A 51 -1.79 2.56 -11.14
CA VAL A 51 -0.64 2.98 -11.95
C VAL A 51 0.44 1.90 -11.98
N LEU A 52 0.80 1.33 -10.82
CA LEU A 52 1.83 0.30 -10.73
C LEU A 52 1.41 -0.98 -11.48
N ILE A 53 0.16 -1.41 -11.34
CA ILE A 53 -0.38 -2.56 -12.07
C ILE A 53 -0.39 -2.28 -13.57
N TYR A 54 -0.92 -1.13 -14.00
CA TYR A 54 -1.01 -0.77 -15.41
C TYR A 54 0.37 -0.69 -16.08
N LYS A 55 1.39 -0.24 -15.35
CA LYS A 55 2.78 -0.17 -15.83
C LYS A 55 3.59 -1.45 -15.56
N ASN A 56 2.96 -2.50 -15.04
CA ASN A 56 3.61 -3.77 -14.65
C ASN A 56 4.84 -3.57 -13.74
N VAL A 57 4.77 -2.57 -12.85
CA VAL A 57 5.84 -2.27 -11.89
C VAL A 57 5.61 -3.07 -10.62
N GLY A 58 6.30 -4.20 -10.53
CA GLY A 58 6.34 -5.05 -9.33
C GLY A 58 7.70 -5.00 -8.63
N GLY A 59 8.02 -6.06 -7.89
CA GLY A 59 9.31 -6.18 -7.24
C GLY A 59 9.46 -5.34 -5.98
N VAL A 60 10.70 -5.22 -5.52
CA VAL A 60 11.07 -4.35 -4.39
C VAL A 60 10.72 -2.90 -4.70
N TYR A 61 10.86 -2.47 -5.96
CA TYR A 61 10.55 -1.10 -6.36
C TYR A 61 9.06 -0.77 -6.18
N GLY A 62 8.16 -1.57 -6.77
CA GLY A 62 6.72 -1.35 -6.63
C GLY A 62 6.25 -1.45 -5.18
N LEU A 63 6.83 -2.38 -4.41
CA LEU A 63 6.58 -2.51 -2.98
C LEU A 63 7.00 -1.25 -2.20
N SER A 64 8.20 -0.72 -2.46
CA SER A 64 8.66 0.52 -1.82
C SER A 64 7.74 1.70 -2.11
N VAL A 65 7.25 1.82 -3.35
CA VAL A 65 6.28 2.87 -3.71
C VAL A 65 4.99 2.74 -2.90
N ILE A 66 4.44 1.53 -2.78
CA ILE A 66 3.24 1.26 -1.98
C ILE A 66 3.47 1.56 -0.50
N ILE A 67 4.61 1.13 0.06
CA ILE A 67 4.97 1.39 1.47
C ILE A 67 5.03 2.89 1.74
N LEU A 68 5.71 3.65 0.88
CA LEU A 68 5.84 5.10 1.04
C LEU A 68 4.49 5.81 0.87
N ALA A 69 3.68 5.39 -0.11
CA ALA A 69 2.34 5.93 -0.31
C ALA A 69 1.43 5.66 0.90
N LEU A 70 1.47 4.45 1.45
CA LEU A 70 0.72 4.07 2.65
C LEU A 70 1.17 4.90 3.86
N LEU A 71 2.47 5.00 4.10
CA LEU A 71 3.02 5.81 5.18
C LEU A 71 2.62 7.28 5.04
N ALA A 72 2.59 7.85 3.84
CA ALA A 72 2.16 9.24 3.64
C ALA A 72 0.70 9.48 4.07
N VAL A 73 -0.20 8.56 3.74
CA VAL A 73 -1.62 8.66 4.09
C VAL A 73 -1.84 8.44 5.59
N GLU A 74 -1.26 7.38 6.12
CA GLU A 74 -1.50 6.94 7.50
C GLU A 74 -0.83 7.88 8.51
N LEU A 75 0.42 8.30 8.25
CA LEU A 75 1.06 9.33 9.07
C LEU A 75 0.29 10.66 9.00
N GLY A 76 -0.39 10.95 7.88
CA GLY A 76 -1.22 12.14 7.73
C GLY A 76 -2.45 12.10 8.64
N GLN A 77 -3.10 10.94 8.75
CA GLN A 77 -4.15 10.74 9.74
C GLN A 77 -3.64 10.87 11.17
N MET A 78 -2.50 10.27 11.48
CA MET A 78 -1.91 10.32 12.82
C MET A 78 -1.48 11.75 13.21
N ASP A 79 -0.97 12.53 12.25
CA ASP A 79 -0.65 13.95 12.40
C ASP A 79 -1.92 14.74 12.78
N ARG A 80 -3.06 14.40 12.17
CA ARG A 80 -4.38 15.01 12.45
C ARG A 80 -4.94 14.59 13.81
N GLU A 81 -4.82 13.32 14.16
CA GLU A 81 -5.32 12.75 15.43
C GLU A 81 -4.40 13.06 16.61
N LYS A 82 -3.23 13.67 16.36
CA LYS A 82 -2.20 13.99 17.38
C LYS A 82 -1.77 12.74 18.14
N ALA A 83 -1.57 11.65 17.41
CA ALA A 83 -1.17 10.38 18.01
C ALA A 83 0.17 10.48 18.79
N PRO A 84 0.36 9.65 19.83
CA PRO A 84 1.66 9.46 20.48
C PRO A 84 2.77 9.10 19.49
N LEU A 85 4.01 9.52 19.76
CA LEU A 85 5.17 9.23 18.90
C LEU A 85 5.43 7.74 18.70
N GLU A 86 5.09 6.92 19.70
CA GLU A 86 5.24 5.46 19.66
C GLU A 86 4.50 4.83 18.48
N HIS A 87 3.28 5.32 18.16
CA HIS A 87 2.53 4.80 17.03
C HIS A 87 3.22 5.07 15.70
N TYR A 88 3.91 6.21 15.56
CA TYR A 88 4.64 6.54 14.31
C TYR A 88 5.78 5.55 14.10
N ALA A 89 6.51 5.23 15.17
CA ALA A 89 7.59 4.24 15.12
C ALA A 89 7.06 2.85 14.77
N VAL A 90 5.96 2.42 15.41
CA VAL A 90 5.31 1.13 15.09
C VAL A 90 4.88 1.09 13.63
N MET A 91 4.24 2.13 13.12
CA MET A 91 3.79 2.21 11.72
C MET A 91 4.95 2.03 10.73
N VAL A 92 6.05 2.77 10.94
CA VAL A 92 7.24 2.69 10.08
C VAL A 92 7.89 1.31 10.16
N LEU A 93 8.02 0.75 11.37
CA LEU A 93 8.58 -0.59 11.57
C LEU A 93 7.72 -1.65 10.87
N SER A 94 6.41 -1.67 11.14
CA SER A 94 5.46 -2.60 10.51
C SER A 94 5.48 -2.49 8.99
N ALA A 95 5.51 -1.28 8.43
CA ALA A 95 5.59 -1.09 6.99
C ALA A 95 6.93 -1.61 6.43
N SER A 96 8.04 -1.33 7.12
CA SER A 96 9.38 -1.79 6.71
C SER A 96 9.52 -3.31 6.71
N LEU A 97 8.84 -4.03 7.61
CA LEU A 97 8.82 -5.51 7.68
C LEU A 97 8.22 -6.15 6.43
N SER A 98 7.47 -5.41 5.62
CA SER A 98 6.97 -5.88 4.33
C SER A 98 8.11 -6.18 3.36
N ILE A 99 9.24 -5.48 3.44
CA ILE A 99 10.41 -5.70 2.59
C ILE A 99 11.07 -7.06 2.85
N PRO A 100 11.52 -7.40 4.08
CA PRO A 100 12.08 -8.71 4.35
C PRO A 100 11.05 -9.83 4.11
N ALA A 101 9.77 -9.61 4.42
CA ALA A 101 8.71 -10.57 4.09
C ALA A 101 8.64 -10.85 2.58
N TYR A 102 8.67 -9.80 1.75
CA TYR A 102 8.70 -9.93 0.29
C TYR A 102 9.96 -10.66 -0.20
N VAL A 103 11.13 -10.35 0.36
CA VAL A 103 12.39 -11.03 0.01
C VAL A 103 12.33 -12.51 0.37
N MET A 104 11.82 -12.87 1.56
CA MET A 104 11.62 -14.26 1.95
C MET A 104 10.66 -14.97 1.01
N MET A 105 9.49 -14.37 0.71
CA MET A 105 8.53 -14.95 -0.23
C MET A 105 9.16 -15.16 -1.61
N ARG A 106 9.92 -14.18 -2.11
CA ARG A 106 10.62 -14.29 -3.39
C ARG A 106 11.69 -15.38 -3.39
N ALA A 107 12.36 -15.61 -2.26
CA ALA A 107 13.36 -16.67 -2.12
C ALA A 107 12.74 -18.07 -2.08
N ILE A 108 11.54 -18.20 -1.51
CA ILE A 108 10.82 -19.47 -1.40
C ILE A 108 9.96 -19.72 -2.65
N ALA A 109 9.53 -18.68 -3.37
CA ALA A 109 8.69 -18.80 -4.57
C ALA A 109 9.20 -19.80 -5.64
N PRO A 110 10.51 -20.00 -5.88
CA PRO A 110 11.00 -21.02 -6.80
C PRO A 110 10.76 -22.47 -6.34
N LEU A 111 10.59 -22.71 -5.03
CA LEU A 111 10.24 -24.03 -4.50
C LEU A 111 8.76 -24.37 -4.75
N PHE A 112 7.91 -23.38 -5.04
CA PHE A 112 6.50 -23.59 -5.31
C PHE A 112 6.23 -23.60 -6.83
N PRO A 113 5.50 -24.61 -7.36
CA PRO A 113 5.05 -24.60 -8.74
C PRO A 113 4.20 -23.35 -8.99
N ARG A 114 4.49 -22.59 -10.06
CA ARG A 114 3.78 -21.33 -10.41
C ARG A 114 2.26 -21.49 -10.57
N LEU A 115 1.78 -22.72 -10.81
CA LEU A 115 0.36 -23.06 -10.93
C LEU A 115 -0.38 -23.12 -9.58
N GLU A 116 0.31 -23.35 -8.47
CA GLU A 116 -0.34 -23.52 -7.16
C GLU A 116 -0.82 -22.20 -6.57
N ILE A 117 -0.13 -21.08 -6.82
CA ILE A 117 -0.49 -19.78 -6.22
C ILE A 117 -1.84 -19.27 -6.75
N THR A 118 -2.09 -19.43 -8.05
CA THR A 118 -3.39 -19.11 -8.64
C THR A 118 -4.47 -20.07 -8.13
N GLY A 119 -4.14 -21.36 -7.95
CA GLY A 119 -5.04 -22.34 -7.35
C GLY A 119 -5.42 -22.01 -5.91
N ILE A 120 -4.45 -21.57 -5.09
CA ILE A 120 -4.66 -21.13 -3.71
C ILE A 120 -5.52 -19.87 -3.69
N ALA A 121 -5.25 -18.89 -4.56
CA ALA A 121 -6.06 -17.68 -4.66
C ALA A 121 -7.51 -17.99 -5.06
N VAL A 122 -7.72 -18.87 -6.06
CA VAL A 122 -9.04 -19.35 -6.45
C VAL A 122 -9.71 -20.10 -5.28
N GLY A 123 -8.98 -20.93 -4.55
CA GLY A 123 -9.47 -21.63 -3.37
C GLY A 123 -9.95 -20.68 -2.27
N ILE A 124 -9.18 -19.63 -1.98
CA ILE A 124 -9.56 -18.60 -1.00
C ILE A 124 -10.81 -17.84 -1.45
N VAL A 125 -10.89 -17.47 -2.74
CA VAL A 125 -12.08 -16.79 -3.30
C VAL A 125 -13.32 -17.68 -3.23
N LEU A 126 -13.19 -18.97 -3.55
CA LEU A 126 -14.28 -19.94 -3.44
C LEU A 126 -14.71 -20.17 -2.00
N ALA A 127 -13.76 -20.24 -1.05
CA ALA A 127 -14.07 -20.37 0.37
C ALA A 127 -14.79 -19.13 0.92
N LEU A 128 -14.36 -17.93 0.54
CA LEU A 128 -15.04 -16.67 0.87
C LEU A 128 -16.45 -16.59 0.27
N TYR A 129 -16.62 -17.06 -0.96
CA TYR A 129 -17.93 -17.14 -1.60
C TYR A 129 -18.86 -18.13 -0.89
N ALA A 130 -18.37 -19.31 -0.52
CA ALA A 130 -19.14 -20.29 0.24
C ALA A 130 -19.53 -19.74 1.62
N PHE A 131 -18.60 -19.08 2.31
CA PHE A 131 -18.84 -18.49 3.62
C PHE A 131 -19.89 -17.37 3.57
N THR A 132 -19.79 -16.47 2.59
CA THR A 132 -20.76 -15.39 2.41
C THR A 132 -22.13 -15.90 1.99
N LYS A 133 -22.21 -16.95 1.16
CA LYS A 133 -23.48 -17.59 0.81
C LYS A 133 -24.14 -18.26 2.02
N LEU A 134 -23.38 -19.00 2.82
CA LEU A 134 -23.89 -19.66 4.03
C LEU A 134 -24.29 -18.66 5.11
N ALA A 135 -23.56 -17.55 5.26
CA ALA A 135 -23.88 -16.49 6.19
C ALA A 135 -25.04 -15.58 5.73
N GLY A 136 -25.37 -15.59 4.43
CA GLY A 136 -26.48 -14.82 3.86
C GLY A 136 -27.83 -15.57 3.87
N GLU A 137 -27.85 -16.86 4.20
CA GLU A 137 -29.06 -17.69 4.31
C GLU A 137 -29.60 -17.80 5.76
N SER A 138 -29.09 -16.99 6.70
CA SER A 138 -29.61 -16.82 8.07
C SER A 138 -30.30 -15.49 8.29
#